data_AF-A0A944MKV1-F1
#
_entry.id   AF-A0A944MKV1-F1
#
_cell.length_a   1.000
_cell.length_b   1.000
_cell.length_c   1.000
_cell.angle_alpha   90.00
_cell.angle_beta   90.00
_cell.angle_gamma   90.00
#
_symmetry.space_group_name_H-M   'P 1'
#
loop_
_entity.id
_entity.type
_entity.pdbx_description
1 polymer ?
#
loop_
_entity_poly.entity_id
_entity_poly.type
_entity_poly.pdbx_seq_one_letter_code
_entity_poly.pdbx_strand_id
1 'polypeptide(L)'
;MLPIFLGLVIAMLFGLMSFFVYGLDGLINYPWIDAVFWALIATGTLITLINEVGQCLACRFNRLVPLQLLERYCNDLTCAK
;
A
#
# COMPACT_ATOMS: atom_id res chain seq x y z
N MET A 1 1.77 -7.64 -1.74
CA MET A 1 2.22 -7.15 -3.08
C MET A 1 1.12 -6.55 -3.96
N LEU A 2 -0.06 -7.17 -4.12
CA LEU A 2 -1.18 -6.64 -4.94
C LEU A 2 -1.62 -5.17 -4.61
N PRO A 3 -1.67 -4.72 -3.34
CA PRO A 3 -2.19 -3.38 -3.02
C PRO A 3 -1.24 -2.24 -3.42
N ILE A 4 0.09 -2.46 -3.36
CA ILE A 4 1.08 -1.46 -3.82
C ILE A 4 0.92 -1.21 -5.32
N PHE A 5 0.77 -2.27 -6.11
CA PHE A 5 0.59 -2.17 -7.55
C PHE A 5 -0.66 -1.36 -7.90
N LEU A 6 -1.76 -1.59 -7.19
CA LEU A 6 -3.00 -0.86 -7.42
C LEU A 6 -2.85 0.64 -7.09
N GLY A 7 -2.19 0.97 -5.98
CA GLY A 7 -1.89 2.37 -5.62
C GLY A 7 -1.00 3.07 -6.64
N LEU A 8 0.05 2.40 -7.13
CA LEU A 8 0.95 2.93 -8.15
C LEU A 8 0.26 3.15 -9.49
N VAL A 9 -0.57 2.22 -9.94
CA VAL A 9 -1.31 2.34 -11.20
C VAL A 9 -2.26 3.53 -11.15
N ILE A 10 -3.00 3.70 -10.05
CA ILE A 10 -3.91 4.84 -9.88
C ILE A 10 -3.12 6.15 -9.81
N ALA A 11 -1.99 6.19 -9.10
CA ALA A 11 -1.12 7.37 -9.05
C ALA A 11 -0.58 7.75 -10.44
N MET A 12 -0.16 6.77 -11.25
CA MET A 12 0.26 7.00 -12.63
C MET A 12 -0.87 7.54 -13.50
N LEU A 13 -2.07 6.94 -13.42
CA LEU A 13 -3.24 7.41 -14.17
C LEU A 13 -3.61 8.84 -13.78
N PHE A 14 -3.59 9.14 -12.48
CA PHE A 14 -3.85 10.50 -11.98
C PHE A 14 -2.81 11.49 -12.52
N GLY A 15 -1.51 11.17 -12.43
CA GLY A 15 -0.42 12.00 -12.95
C GLY A 15 -0.51 12.23 -14.47
N LEU A 16 -0.91 11.21 -15.22
CA LEU A 16 -1.08 11.31 -16.67
C LEU A 16 -2.25 12.23 -17.01
N MET A 17 -3.39 12.05 -16.33
CA MET A 17 -4.59 12.87 -16.55
C MET A 17 -4.36 14.32 -16.14
N SER A 18 -3.68 14.57 -15.02
CA SER A 18 -3.36 15.93 -14.60
C SER A 18 -2.40 16.62 -15.56
N PHE A 19 -1.42 15.90 -16.12
CA PHE A 19 -0.58 16.41 -17.20
C PHE A 19 -1.38 16.74 -18.47
N PHE A 20 -2.35 15.90 -18.86
CA PHE A 20 -3.20 16.17 -20.03
C PHE A 20 -4.12 17.39 -19.83
N VAL A 21 -4.66 17.58 -18.63
CA VAL A 21 -5.63 18.66 -18.35
C VAL A 21 -4.93 20.00 -18.09
N TYR A 22 -3.88 19.99 -17.28
CA TYR A 22 -3.24 21.21 -16.79
C TYR A 22 -1.87 21.48 -17.44
N GLY A 23 -1.36 20.56 -18.26
CA GLY A 23 -0.04 20.67 -18.87
C GLY A 23 1.10 20.57 -17.85
N LEU A 24 2.32 20.79 -18.32
CA LEU A 24 3.51 20.81 -17.48
C LEU A 24 3.48 21.98 -16.48
N ASP A 25 2.97 23.14 -16.93
CA ASP A 25 2.85 24.34 -16.10
C ASP A 25 1.89 24.14 -14.93
N GLY A 26 0.80 23.40 -15.14
CA GLY A 26 -0.13 23.07 -14.07
C GLY A 26 0.45 22.11 -13.04
N LEU A 27 1.23 21.13 -13.48
CA LEU A 27 1.87 20.17 -12.57
C LEU A 27 2.86 20.85 -11.60
N ILE A 28 3.51 21.93 -12.05
CA ILE A 28 4.51 22.67 -11.25
C ILE A 28 3.85 23.76 -10.40
N ASN A 29 2.83 24.45 -10.91
CA ASN A 29 2.23 25.60 -10.22
C ASN A 29 1.09 25.22 -9.28
N TYR A 30 0.50 24.02 -9.40
CA TYR A 30 -0.58 23.57 -8.53
C TYR A 30 -0.10 22.57 -7.47
N PRO A 31 0.24 23.03 -6.24
CA PRO A 31 0.76 22.15 -5.19
C PRO A 31 -0.24 21.08 -4.73
N TRP A 32 -1.53 21.28 -5.00
CA TRP A 32 -2.56 20.29 -4.70
C TRP A 32 -2.44 19.03 -5.57
N ILE A 33 -1.93 19.14 -6.81
CA ILE A 33 -1.74 17.99 -7.70
C ILE A 33 -0.63 17.10 -7.14
N ASP A 34 0.48 17.70 -6.72
CA ASP A 34 1.59 17.00 -6.08
C ASP A 34 1.15 16.32 -4.78
N ALA A 35 0.39 17.03 -3.93
CA ALA A 35 -0.15 16.46 -2.69
C ALA A 35 -1.03 15.23 -2.94
N VAL A 36 -1.93 15.28 -3.93
CA VAL A 36 -2.81 14.14 -4.27
C VAL A 36 -2.01 12.97 -4.84
N PHE A 37 -1.05 13.24 -5.73
CA PHE A 37 -0.18 12.21 -6.29
C PHE A 37 0.59 11.44 -5.20
N TRP A 38 1.22 12.16 -4.28
CA TRP A 38 1.93 11.55 -3.16
C TRP A 38 0.99 10.85 -2.18
N ALA A 39 -0.21 11.39 -1.92
CA ALA A 39 -1.18 10.75 -1.05
C ALA A 39 -1.66 9.39 -1.60
N LEU A 40 -1.84 9.27 -2.91
CA LEU A 40 -2.20 8.00 -3.57
C LEU A 40 -1.13 6.93 -3.39
N ILE A 41 0.14 7.31 -3.57
CA ILE A 41 1.28 6.41 -3.36
C ILE A 41 1.39 6.03 -1.87
N ALA A 42 1.35 7.02 -0.99
CA ALA A 42 1.44 6.82 0.46
C ALA A 42 0.34 5.87 0.94
N THR A 43 -0.88 6.02 0.46
CA THR A 43 -2.00 5.14 0.85
C THR A 43 -1.76 3.69 0.41
N GLY A 44 -1.32 3.46 -0.83
CA GLY A 44 -1.01 2.11 -1.34
C GLY A 44 0.12 1.43 -0.57
N THR A 45 1.15 2.18 -0.20
CA THR A 45 2.26 1.68 0.64
C THR A 45 1.80 1.40 2.06
N LEU A 46 1.02 2.29 2.67
CA LEU A 46 0.52 2.15 4.04
C LEU A 46 -0.38 0.91 4.18
N ILE A 47 -1.30 0.69 3.25
CA ILE A 47 -2.17 -0.50 3.25
C ILE A 47 -1.34 -1.77 3.18
N THR A 48 -0.30 -1.79 2.34
CA THR A 48 0.54 -2.98 2.22
C THR A 48 1.36 -3.22 3.47
N LEU A 49 1.90 -2.16 4.06
CA LEU A 49 2.66 -2.22 5.29
C LEU A 49 1.78 -2.68 6.46
N ILE A 50 0.54 -2.17 6.56
CA ILE A 50 -0.45 -2.64 7.55
C ILE A 50 -0.79 -4.11 7.32
N ASN A 51 -0.95 -4.55 6.07
CA ASN A 51 -1.29 -5.94 5.77
C ASN A 51 -0.13 -6.88 6.12
N GLU A 52 1.11 -6.54 5.76
CA GLU A 52 2.30 -7.35 6.09
C GLU A 52 2.59 -7.35 7.59
N VAL A 53 2.60 -6.18 8.23
CA VAL A 53 2.82 -6.05 9.69
C VAL A 53 1.68 -6.70 10.47
N GLY A 54 0.43 -6.53 10.03
CA GLY A 54 -0.76 -7.13 10.64
C GLY A 54 -0.76 -8.66 10.53
N GLN A 55 -0.38 -9.21 9.37
CA GLN A 55 -0.23 -10.65 9.17
C GLN A 55 0.88 -11.22 10.08
N CYS A 56 2.05 -10.58 10.14
CA CYS A 56 3.13 -11.04 11.02
C CYS A 56 2.78 -10.87 12.52
N LEU A 57 2.09 -9.79 12.92
CA LEU A 57 1.62 -9.59 14.29
C LEU A 57 0.57 -10.62 14.69
N ALA A 58 -0.38 -10.92 13.81
CA ALA A 58 -1.39 -11.97 14.05
C ALA A 58 -0.72 -13.33 14.27
N CYS A 59 0.32 -13.66 13.48
CA CYS A 59 1.09 -14.89 13.68
C CYS A 59 1.89 -14.91 14.98
N ARG A 60 2.47 -13.77 15.39
CA ARG A 60 3.12 -13.64 16.69
C ARG A 60 2.13 -13.79 17.85
N PHE A 61 0.91 -13.28 17.71
CA PHE A 61 -0.15 -13.41 18.70
C PHE A 61 -0.70 -14.85 18.79
N ASN A 62 -0.78 -15.55 17.66
CA ASN A 62 -1.15 -16.98 17.64
C ASN A 62 -0.13 -17.85 18.41
N ARG A 63 1.15 -17.46 18.45
CA ARG A 63 2.16 -18.14 19.29
C ARG A 63 1.87 -17.98 20.80
N LEU A 64 1.18 -16.90 21.19
CA LEU A 64 0.75 -16.67 22.58
C LEU A 64 -0.60 -17.35 22.88
N VAL A 65 -1.50 -17.43 21.89
CA VAL A 65 -2.82 -18.09 22.01
C VAL A 65 -3.03 -19.01 20.81
N PRO A 66 -2.71 -20.31 20.92
CA PRO A 66 -2.70 -21.22 19.77
C PRO A 66 -4.12 -21.52 19.28
N LEU A 67 -4.48 -20.97 18.12
CA LEU A 67 -5.68 -21.28 17.35
C LEU A 67 -5.29 -22.12 16.12
N GLN A 68 -5.72 -23.39 16.08
CA GLN A 68 -5.34 -24.38 15.06
C GLN A 68 -5.62 -23.95 13.61
N LEU A 69 -6.61 -23.09 13.38
CA LEU A 69 -6.98 -22.58 12.04
C LEU A 69 -5.95 -21.57 11.47
N LEU A 70 -5.30 -20.79 12.34
CA LEU A 70 -4.32 -19.78 11.92
C LEU A 70 -2.91 -20.35 11.73
N GLU A 71 -2.62 -21.49 12.33
CA GLU A 71 -1.30 -22.12 12.34
C GLU A 71 -0.83 -22.50 10.93
N ARG A 72 -1.77 -22.95 10.08
CA ARG A 72 -1.49 -23.27 8.67
C ARG A 72 -1.22 -22.03 7.82
N TYR A 73 -1.92 -20.94 8.11
CA TYR A 73 -1.77 -19.65 7.41
C TYR A 73 -0.43 -18.99 7.75
N CYS A 74 0.00 -19.10 9.01
CA CYS A 74 1.24 -18.50 9.50
C CYS A 74 2.51 -19.25 9.10
N ASN A 75 2.45 -20.56 8.85
CA ASN A 75 3.60 -21.33 8.36
C ASN A 75 3.90 -21.11 6.87
N ASP A 76 2.92 -20.65 6.10
CA ASP A 76 3.07 -20.36 4.66
C ASP A 76 3.61 -18.93 4.42
N LEU A 77 3.41 -18.04 5.39
CA LEU A 77 3.94 -16.67 5.38
C LEU A 77 5.36 -16.68 5.97
N THR A 78 6.32 -16.07 5.27
CA THR A 78 7.73 -15.88 5.65
C THR A 78 7.96 -15.03 6.92
N CYS A 79 6.95 -14.83 7.76
CA CYS A 79 6.99 -14.05 9.00
C CYS A 79 7.74 -14.73 10.18
N ALA A 80 8.41 -15.86 9.96
CA ALA A 80 9.03 -16.69 11.00
C ALA A 80 10.57 -16.84 10.90
N LYS A 81 11.26 -15.89 10.26
CA LYS A 81 12.72 -15.75 10.40
C LYS A 81 13.10 -14.39 10.93
#